data_AF-A0A9E3W7G5-F1
#
_entry.id   AF-A0A9E3W7G5-F1
#
_cell.length_a   1.000
_cell.length_b   1.000
_cell.length_c   1.000
_cell.angle_alpha   90.00
_cell.angle_beta   90.00
_cell.angle_gamma   90.00
#
_symmetry.space_group_name_H-M   'P 1'
#
loop_
_entity.id
_entity.type
_entity.pdbx_description
1 polymer ?
#
loop_
_entity_poly.entity_id
_entity_poly.type
_entity_poly.pdbx_seq_one_letter_code
_entity_poly.pdbx_strand_id
1 'polypeptide(L)'
;MRRLLAILATATAIGFGVFTLFGLTVEDPLLAGPTNFFLQLVSITVAVTIVIGIYNLLTVHLGRVRGRRSGWGYSLILVISTLAVIVLTILERANVLKGEPAITTILLEQVQVAIEAAFSGLLLFALVYGAYRTLRKRVSGWGLLFIAALLVVLAGALPLPYLGVLAAARDWLMAVPVSAGARGILLGIALATIVTGVRVLIGQDRSYRE
;
A
#
# COMPACT_ATOMS: atom_id res chain seq x y z
N MET A 1 1.84 -19.93 30.54
CA MET A 1 3.16 -19.61 29.95
C MET A 1 3.07 -19.04 28.53
N ARG A 2 2.50 -19.74 27.53
CA ARG A 2 2.41 -19.22 26.13
C ARG A 2 1.74 -17.84 25.99
N ARG A 3 0.66 -17.56 26.76
CA ARG A 3 0.00 -16.25 26.75
C ARG A 3 0.87 -15.11 27.33
N LEU A 4 1.68 -15.40 28.35
CA LEU A 4 2.57 -14.40 28.94
C LEU A 4 3.70 -14.03 27.97
N LEU A 5 4.30 -15.02 27.30
CA LEU A 5 5.32 -14.78 26.28
C LEU A 5 4.79 -13.94 25.11
N ALA A 6 3.56 -14.23 24.68
CA ALA A 6 2.91 -13.48 23.61
C ALA A 6 2.62 -12.01 23.99
N ILE A 7 2.17 -11.76 25.23
CA ILE A 7 1.95 -10.41 25.74
C ILE A 7 3.28 -9.67 25.86
N LEU A 8 4.33 -10.32 26.37
CA LEU A 8 5.67 -9.72 26.47
C LEU A 8 6.23 -9.37 25.09
N ALA A 9 6.12 -10.27 24.11
CA ALA A 9 6.57 -10.01 22.74
C ALA A 9 5.82 -8.84 22.08
N THR A 10 4.51 -8.72 22.34
CA THR A 10 3.70 -7.61 21.84
C THR A 10 4.09 -6.30 22.52
N ALA A 11 4.26 -6.32 23.84
CA ALA A 11 4.65 -5.15 24.61
C ALA A 11 6.06 -4.65 24.21
N THR A 12 7.01 -5.56 23.95
CA THR A 12 8.34 -5.17 23.47
C THR A 12 8.28 -4.61 22.06
N ALA A 13 7.52 -5.22 21.14
CA ALA A 13 7.38 -4.72 19.77
C ALA A 13 6.76 -3.31 19.73
N ILE A 14 5.68 -3.08 20.49
CA ILE A 14 5.06 -1.76 20.62
C ILE A 14 6.03 -0.77 21.28
N GLY A 15 6.71 -1.19 22.35
CA GLY A 15 7.69 -0.35 23.06
C GLY A 15 8.83 0.12 22.14
N PHE A 16 9.41 -0.78 21.35
CA PHE A 16 10.44 -0.40 20.38
C PHE A 16 9.89 0.51 19.27
N GLY A 17 8.67 0.28 18.78
CA GLY A 17 8.04 1.15 17.80
C GLY A 17 7.78 2.57 18.33
N VAL A 18 7.31 2.70 19.57
CA VAL A 18 7.11 4.02 20.21
C VAL A 18 8.45 4.70 20.47
N PHE A 19 9.46 3.94 20.93
CA PHE A 19 10.80 4.46 21.16
C PHE A 19 11.43 5.02 19.87
N THR A 20 11.36 4.28 18.76
CA THR A 20 11.91 4.76 17.47
C THR A 20 11.17 5.97 16.95
N LEU A 21 9.84 6.02 17.04
CA LEU A 21 9.05 7.20 16.68
C LEU A 21 9.42 8.42 17.52
N PHE A 22 9.60 8.24 18.83
CA PHE A 22 10.01 9.32 19.72
C PHE A 22 11.43 9.80 19.40
N GLY A 23 12.37 8.87 19.19
CA GLY A 23 13.74 9.22 18.82
C GLY A 23 13.86 9.92 17.45
N LEU A 24 12.94 9.66 16.53
CA LEU A 24 12.86 10.36 15.23
C LEU A 24 12.30 11.79 15.33
N THR A 25 11.52 12.09 16.37
CA THR A 25 10.81 13.39 16.50
C THR A 25 11.51 14.38 17.41
N VAL A 26 12.29 13.90 18.39
CA VAL A 26 12.92 14.74 19.42
C VAL A 26 14.33 15.22 19.03
N GLU A 27 14.93 14.63 17.99
CA GLU A 27 16.26 15.01 17.44
C GLU A 27 17.39 15.11 18.50
N ASP A 28 17.28 14.34 19.59
CA ASP A 28 18.28 14.31 20.67
C ASP A 28 19.49 13.41 20.31
N PRO A 29 20.74 13.91 20.39
CA PRO A 29 21.94 13.11 20.16
C PRO A 29 22.03 11.81 20.97
N LEU A 30 21.47 11.77 22.18
CA LEU A 30 21.47 10.58 23.04
C LEU A 30 20.53 9.48 22.51
N LEU A 31 19.44 9.85 21.85
CA LEU A 31 18.46 8.94 21.27
C LEU A 31 18.82 8.51 19.85
N ALA A 32 19.64 9.29 19.14
CA ALA A 32 20.01 9.04 17.75
C ALA A 32 20.71 7.69 17.55
N GLY A 33 21.65 7.32 18.43
CA GLY A 33 22.38 6.05 18.35
C GLY A 33 21.47 4.81 18.39
N PRO A 34 20.69 4.63 19.47
CA PRO A 34 19.73 3.54 19.58
C PRO A 34 18.68 3.54 18.45
N THR A 35 18.13 4.70 18.09
CA THR A 35 17.15 4.82 17.00
C THR A 35 17.72 4.32 15.67
N ASN A 36 18.93 4.76 15.30
CA ASN A 36 19.60 4.33 14.07
C ASN A 36 19.89 2.83 14.06
N PHE A 37 20.28 2.27 15.21
CA PHE A 37 20.46 0.82 15.34
C PHE A 37 19.16 0.05 15.07
N PHE A 38 18.03 0.48 15.64
CA PHE A 38 16.73 -0.14 15.37
C PHE A 38 16.31 0.03 13.90
N LEU A 39 16.50 1.21 13.32
CA LEU A 39 16.22 1.44 11.89
C LEU A 39 17.05 0.53 11.00
N GLN A 40 18.32 0.30 11.33
CA GLN A 40 19.16 -0.65 10.61
C GLN A 40 18.63 -2.09 10.71
N LEU A 41 18.22 -2.53 11.90
CA LEU A 41 17.59 -3.86 12.08
C LEU A 41 16.30 -4.00 11.26
N VAL A 42 15.46 -2.96 11.25
CA VAL A 42 14.24 -2.93 10.44
C VAL A 42 14.61 -3.00 8.95
N SER A 43 15.57 -2.21 8.50
CA SER A 43 16.03 -2.21 7.10
C SER A 43 16.56 -3.57 6.66
N ILE A 44 17.35 -4.24 7.50
CA ILE A 44 17.86 -5.59 7.22
C ILE A 44 16.71 -6.58 7.17
N THR A 45 15.77 -6.49 8.11
CA THR A 45 14.60 -7.37 8.17
C THR A 45 13.71 -7.20 6.93
N VAL A 46 13.47 -5.96 6.49
CA VAL A 46 12.73 -5.66 5.26
C VAL A 46 13.46 -6.24 4.04
N ALA A 47 14.77 -6.05 3.93
CA ALA A 47 15.56 -6.61 2.83
C ALA A 47 15.46 -8.15 2.78
N VAL A 48 15.62 -8.82 3.91
CA VAL A 48 15.47 -10.29 4.01
C VAL A 48 14.04 -10.73 3.66
N THR A 49 13.03 -10.01 4.14
CA THR A 49 11.62 -10.31 3.88
C THR A 49 11.29 -10.22 2.39
N ILE A 50 11.83 -9.20 1.70
CA ILE A 50 11.66 -9.06 0.24
C ILE A 50 12.27 -10.26 -0.48
N VAL A 51 13.47 -10.70 -0.09
CA VAL A 51 14.11 -11.88 -0.70
C VAL A 51 13.28 -13.14 -0.48
N ILE A 52 12.78 -13.35 0.74
CA ILE A 52 11.88 -14.49 1.05
C ILE A 52 10.60 -14.41 0.21
N GLY A 53 10.03 -13.21 0.05
CA GLY A 53 8.84 -12.98 -0.76
C GLY A 53 9.04 -13.34 -2.23
N ILE A 54 10.16 -12.90 -2.82
CA ILE A 54 10.53 -13.23 -4.21
C ILE A 54 10.77 -14.73 -4.34
N TYR A 55 11.49 -15.35 -3.40
CA TYR A 55 11.72 -16.79 -3.39
C TYR A 55 10.42 -17.59 -3.33
N ASN A 56 9.49 -17.22 -2.44
CA ASN A 56 8.19 -17.86 -2.32
C ASN A 56 7.36 -17.72 -3.60
N LEU A 57 7.31 -16.51 -4.19
CA LEU A 57 6.62 -16.27 -5.45
C LEU A 57 7.20 -17.15 -6.56
N LEU A 58 8.52 -17.14 -6.75
CA LEU A 58 9.16 -17.93 -7.80
C LEU A 58 8.95 -19.43 -7.59
N THR A 59 9.13 -19.96 -6.38
CA THR A 59 8.95 -21.40 -6.11
C THR A 59 7.53 -21.88 -6.40
N VAL A 60 6.51 -21.15 -5.94
CA VAL A 60 5.11 -21.49 -6.17
C VAL A 60 4.75 -21.46 -7.66
N HIS A 61 5.14 -20.40 -8.36
CA HIS A 61 4.78 -20.22 -9.76
C HIS A 61 5.60 -21.10 -10.69
N LEU A 62 6.88 -21.34 -10.40
CA LEU A 62 7.72 -22.27 -11.14
C LEU A 62 7.23 -23.71 -10.97
N GLY A 63 6.78 -24.08 -9.76
CA GLY A 63 6.09 -25.36 -9.52
C GLY A 63 4.81 -25.51 -10.35
N ARG A 64 4.01 -24.43 -10.45
CA ARG A 64 2.79 -24.41 -11.28
C ARG A 64 3.10 -24.58 -12.78
N VAL A 65 4.16 -23.94 -13.27
CA VAL A 65 4.64 -24.03 -14.66
C VAL A 65 5.19 -25.43 -14.96
N ARG A 66 6.08 -25.96 -14.11
CA ARG A 66 6.64 -27.31 -14.27
C ARG A 66 5.56 -28.39 -14.26
N GLY A 67 4.59 -28.26 -13.37
CA GLY A 67 3.46 -29.19 -13.25
C GLY A 67 2.32 -28.94 -14.23
N ARG A 68 2.41 -27.95 -15.14
CA ARG A 68 1.36 -27.53 -16.09
C ARG A 68 -0.04 -27.44 -15.48
N ARG A 69 -0.15 -26.95 -14.24
CA ARG A 69 -1.44 -26.84 -13.54
C ARG A 69 -2.30 -25.75 -14.19
N SER A 70 -3.59 -25.69 -13.84
CA SER A 70 -4.49 -24.63 -14.32
C SER A 70 -3.89 -23.23 -14.08
N GLY A 71 -3.91 -22.37 -15.10
CA GLY A 71 -3.29 -21.04 -15.06
C GLY A 71 -1.76 -21.01 -15.17
N TRP A 72 -1.11 -22.08 -15.66
CA TRP A 72 0.35 -22.12 -15.85
C TRP A 72 0.87 -21.03 -16.78
N GLY A 73 0.12 -20.65 -17.83
CA GLY A 73 0.51 -19.59 -18.76
C GLY A 73 0.69 -18.23 -18.08
N TYR A 74 -0.26 -17.83 -17.23
CA TYR A 74 -0.13 -16.61 -16.42
C TYR A 74 1.04 -16.69 -15.43
N SER A 75 1.31 -17.88 -14.90
CA SER A 75 2.45 -18.09 -14.00
C SER A 75 3.79 -18.01 -14.73
N LEU A 76 3.84 -18.43 -15.99
CA LEU A 76 5.02 -18.26 -16.84
C LEU A 76 5.30 -16.78 -17.10
N ILE A 77 4.27 -16.01 -17.47
CA ILE A 77 4.39 -14.55 -17.66
C ILE A 77 4.92 -13.90 -16.37
N LEU A 78 4.35 -14.22 -15.22
CA LEU A 78 4.79 -13.68 -13.93
C LEU A 78 6.26 -13.98 -13.64
N VAL A 79 6.70 -15.22 -13.85
CA VAL A 79 8.10 -15.62 -13.63
C VAL A 79 9.04 -14.87 -14.57
N ILE A 80 8.69 -14.77 -15.85
CA ILE A 80 9.49 -14.03 -16.85
C ILE A 80 9.58 -12.56 -16.47
N SER A 81 8.46 -11.91 -16.14
CA SER A 81 8.43 -10.50 -15.73
C SER A 81 9.24 -10.26 -14.45
N THR A 82 9.14 -11.15 -13.46
CA THR A 82 9.92 -11.05 -12.21
C THR A 82 11.42 -11.13 -12.49
N LEU A 83 11.85 -12.09 -13.32
CA LEU A 83 13.25 -12.23 -13.71
C LEU A 83 13.73 -11.05 -14.54
N ALA A 84 12.90 -10.53 -15.45
CA ALA A 84 13.23 -9.36 -16.26
C ALA A 84 13.51 -8.13 -15.38
N VAL A 85 12.64 -7.83 -14.40
CA VAL A 85 12.84 -6.70 -13.49
C VAL A 85 14.11 -6.87 -12.64
N ILE A 86 14.39 -8.08 -12.15
CA ILE A 86 15.62 -8.37 -11.40
C ILE A 86 16.85 -8.13 -12.27
N VAL A 87 16.87 -8.65 -13.50
CA VAL A 87 17.99 -8.47 -14.43
C VAL A 87 18.17 -6.99 -14.78
N LEU A 88 17.10 -6.27 -15.10
CA LEU A 88 17.16 -4.83 -15.38
C LEU A 88 17.73 -4.05 -14.20
N THR A 89 17.28 -4.34 -12.97
CA THR A 89 17.78 -3.71 -11.75
C THR A 89 19.29 -3.97 -11.55
N ILE A 90 19.75 -5.20 -11.81
CA ILE A 90 21.17 -5.55 -11.72
C ILE A 90 21.99 -4.79 -12.78
N LEU A 91 21.49 -4.73 -14.02
CA LEU A 91 22.18 -4.04 -15.11
C LEU A 91 22.26 -2.53 -14.91
N GLU A 92 21.22 -1.91 -14.36
CA GLU A 92 21.22 -0.50 -13.95
C GLU A 92 22.23 -0.28 -12.82
N ARG A 93 22.21 -1.12 -11.78
CA ARG A 93 23.14 -1.00 -10.64
C ARG A 93 24.60 -1.28 -11.01
N ALA A 94 24.83 -2.10 -12.03
CA ALA A 94 26.14 -2.34 -12.63
C ALA A 94 26.57 -1.24 -13.61
N ASN A 95 25.76 -0.19 -13.78
CA ASN A 95 26.00 0.94 -14.68
C ASN A 95 26.15 0.53 -16.18
N VAL A 96 25.55 -0.61 -16.56
CA VAL A 96 25.50 -1.13 -17.93
C VAL A 96 24.38 -0.46 -18.71
N LEU A 97 23.20 -0.34 -18.11
CA LEU A 97 22.08 0.42 -18.64
C LEU A 97 22.12 1.82 -18.03
N LYS A 98 22.14 2.84 -18.89
CA LYS A 98 22.11 4.25 -18.49
C LYS A 98 20.81 4.87 -18.95
N GLY A 99 20.04 5.40 -18.01
CA GLY A 99 18.79 6.10 -18.26
C GLY A 99 18.42 6.92 -17.02
N GLU A 100 18.07 8.19 -17.24
CA GLU A 100 17.51 9.05 -16.20
C GLU A 100 16.13 9.54 -16.65
N PRO A 101 15.04 9.14 -15.96
CA PRO A 101 14.98 8.22 -14.82
C PRO A 101 15.32 6.76 -15.21
N ALA A 102 15.65 5.94 -14.20
CA ALA A 102 15.96 4.52 -14.41
C ALA A 102 14.79 3.78 -15.07
N ILE A 103 15.09 2.83 -15.97
CA ILE A 103 14.09 2.07 -16.72
C ILE A 103 13.18 1.30 -15.75
N THR A 104 13.74 0.73 -14.69
CA THR A 104 12.96 0.05 -13.63
C THR A 104 11.96 0.99 -12.94
N THR A 105 12.32 2.26 -12.75
CA THR A 105 11.43 3.27 -12.17
C THR A 105 10.28 3.59 -13.11
N ILE A 106 10.57 3.80 -14.41
CA ILE A 106 9.54 4.02 -15.42
C ILE A 106 8.59 2.82 -15.49
N LEU A 107 9.12 1.59 -15.53
CA LEU A 107 8.30 0.38 -15.57
C LEU A 107 7.39 0.28 -14.35
N LEU A 108 7.91 0.56 -13.16
CA LEU A 108 7.13 0.54 -11.93
C LEU A 108 6.01 1.59 -11.97
N GLU A 109 6.33 2.83 -12.33
CA GLU A 109 5.36 3.93 -12.40
C GLU A 109 4.24 3.64 -13.41
N GLN A 110 4.59 3.17 -14.61
CA GLN A 110 3.59 2.88 -15.64
C GLN A 110 2.65 1.75 -15.23
N VAL A 111 3.18 0.70 -14.60
CA VAL A 111 2.36 -0.40 -14.08
C VAL A 111 1.48 0.07 -12.92
N GLN A 112 2.04 0.87 -12.00
CA GLN A 112 1.31 1.41 -10.86
C GLN A 112 0.16 2.32 -11.32
N VAL A 113 0.43 3.27 -12.23
CA VAL A 113 -0.59 4.18 -12.78
C VAL A 113 -1.69 3.41 -13.49
N ALA A 114 -1.35 2.36 -14.27
CA ALA A 114 -2.36 1.54 -14.94
C ALA A 114 -3.27 0.80 -13.93
N ILE A 115 -2.68 0.24 -12.87
CA ILE A 115 -3.42 -0.43 -11.80
C ILE A 115 -4.31 0.57 -11.04
N GLU A 116 -3.76 1.72 -10.66
CA GLU A 116 -4.50 2.79 -9.98
C GLU A 116 -5.67 3.31 -10.82
N ALA A 117 -5.47 3.49 -12.13
CA ALA A 117 -6.52 3.88 -13.06
C ALA A 117 -7.63 2.83 -13.15
N ALA A 118 -7.27 1.54 -13.23
CA ALA A 118 -8.24 0.45 -13.26
C ALA A 118 -9.07 0.40 -11.95
N PHE A 119 -8.42 0.51 -10.79
CA PHE A 119 -9.12 0.58 -9.50
C PHE A 119 -10.01 1.81 -9.39
N SER A 120 -9.53 2.98 -9.83
CA SER A 120 -10.31 4.22 -9.86
C SER A 120 -11.56 4.07 -10.73
N GLY A 121 -11.43 3.40 -11.88
CA GLY A 121 -12.56 3.04 -12.74
C GLY A 121 -13.59 2.17 -12.02
N LEU A 122 -13.16 1.09 -11.36
CA LEU A 122 -14.07 0.25 -10.57
C LEU A 122 -14.75 1.05 -9.44
N LEU A 123 -14.01 1.90 -8.74
CA LEU A 123 -14.54 2.76 -7.68
C LEU A 123 -15.61 3.72 -8.21
N LEU A 124 -15.36 4.35 -9.37
CA LEU A 124 -16.35 5.20 -10.03
C LEU A 124 -17.65 4.44 -10.28
N PHE A 125 -17.59 3.27 -10.91
CA PHE A 125 -18.79 2.45 -11.17
C PHE A 125 -19.49 2.02 -9.88
N ALA A 126 -18.74 1.62 -8.85
CA ALA A 126 -19.29 1.24 -7.56
C ALA A 126 -19.98 2.42 -6.86
N LEU A 127 -19.40 3.63 -6.91
CA LEU A 127 -19.96 4.84 -6.33
C LEU A 127 -21.24 5.27 -7.06
N VAL A 128 -21.24 5.27 -8.40
CA VAL A 128 -22.42 5.60 -9.21
C VAL A 128 -23.55 4.59 -8.95
N TYR A 129 -23.23 3.29 -8.93
CA TYR A 129 -24.21 2.25 -8.59
C TYR A 129 -24.74 2.42 -7.15
N GLY A 130 -23.87 2.76 -6.20
CA GLY A 130 -24.24 3.08 -4.82
C GLY A 130 -25.19 4.28 -4.72
N ALA A 131 -24.95 5.33 -5.50
CA ALA A 131 -25.81 6.51 -5.58
C ALA A 131 -27.19 6.13 -6.10
N TYR A 132 -27.24 5.43 -7.23
CA TYR A 132 -28.48 4.92 -7.81
C TYR A 132 -29.28 4.08 -6.82
N ARG A 133 -28.61 3.12 -6.16
CA ARG A 133 -29.23 2.23 -5.16
C ARG A 133 -29.80 3.01 -3.98
N THR A 134 -29.11 4.05 -3.53
CA THR A 134 -29.54 4.87 -2.40
C THR A 134 -30.75 5.73 -2.75
N LEU A 135 -30.77 6.33 -3.94
CA LEU A 135 -31.89 7.13 -4.45
C LEU A 135 -33.13 6.30 -4.76
N ARG A 136 -32.96 5.09 -5.30
CA ARG A 136 -34.08 4.25 -5.75
C ARG A 136 -35.03 3.86 -4.61
N LYS A 137 -34.55 3.71 -3.38
CA LYS A 137 -35.41 3.31 -2.24
C LYS A 137 -36.24 4.47 -1.72
N ARG A 138 -35.58 5.59 -1.39
CA ARG A 138 -36.19 6.85 -0.95
C ARG A 138 -35.11 7.90 -0.72
N VAL A 139 -35.38 9.14 -1.13
CA VAL A 139 -34.44 10.26 -0.99
C VAL A 139 -34.36 10.63 0.49
N SER A 140 -33.28 10.22 1.14
CA SER A 140 -32.96 10.63 2.52
C SER A 140 -31.96 11.79 2.52
N GLY A 141 -31.92 12.58 3.59
CA GLY A 141 -30.90 13.63 3.75
C GLY A 141 -29.47 13.08 3.60
N TRP A 142 -29.22 11.87 4.11
CA TRP A 142 -27.95 11.16 3.93
C TRP A 142 -27.66 10.77 2.47
N GLY A 143 -28.70 10.38 1.71
CA GLY A 143 -28.57 10.11 0.28
C GLY A 143 -28.23 11.37 -0.51
N LEU A 144 -28.83 12.50 -0.16
CA LEU A 144 -28.50 13.82 -0.74
C LEU A 144 -27.05 14.22 -0.44
N LEU A 145 -26.60 14.06 0.81
CA LEU A 145 -25.20 14.32 1.18
C LEU A 145 -24.23 13.41 0.41
N PHE A 146 -24.56 12.13 0.25
CA PHE A 146 -23.75 11.19 -0.53
C PHE A 146 -23.62 11.62 -2.00
N ILE A 147 -24.72 12.06 -2.63
CA ILE A 147 -24.71 12.54 -4.01
C ILE A 147 -23.90 13.84 -4.13
N ALA A 148 -24.07 14.77 -3.20
CA ALA A 148 -23.29 15.99 -3.16
C ALA A 148 -21.79 15.67 -3.09
N ALA A 149 -21.39 14.76 -2.20
CA ALA A 149 -20.00 14.29 -2.10
C ALA A 149 -19.53 13.59 -3.39
N LEU A 150 -20.38 12.77 -4.01
CA LEU A 150 -20.05 12.10 -5.28
C LEU A 150 -19.82 13.11 -6.42
N LEU A 151 -20.70 14.10 -6.57
CA LEU A 151 -20.57 15.16 -7.58
C LEU A 151 -19.28 15.96 -7.37
N VAL A 152 -18.94 16.23 -6.11
CA VAL A 152 -17.74 16.93 -5.69
C VAL A 152 -16.47 16.13 -6.04
N VAL A 153 -16.44 14.82 -5.79
CA VAL A 153 -15.34 13.93 -6.22
C VAL A 153 -15.24 13.88 -7.75
N LEU A 154 -16.38 13.80 -8.44
CA LEU A 154 -16.42 13.73 -9.90
C LEU A 154 -15.94 15.04 -10.55
N ALA A 155 -16.32 16.19 -9.99
CA ALA A 155 -15.83 17.49 -10.40
C ALA A 155 -14.32 17.65 -10.14
N GLY A 156 -13.80 17.05 -9.07
CA GLY A 156 -12.37 17.00 -8.78
C GLY A 156 -11.55 16.30 -9.88
N ALA A 157 -12.14 15.37 -10.63
CA ALA A 157 -11.48 14.67 -11.73
C ALA A 157 -11.42 15.49 -13.04
N LEU A 158 -12.22 16.54 -13.18
CA LEU A 158 -12.20 17.39 -14.38
C LEU A 158 -11.13 18.48 -14.28
N PRO A 159 -10.25 18.65 -15.28
CA PRO A 159 -9.42 19.84 -15.38
C PRO A 159 -10.29 21.03 -15.80
N LEU A 160 -10.55 21.97 -14.89
CA LEU A 160 -11.38 23.17 -15.13
C LEU A 160 -10.56 24.46 -15.04
N PRO A 161 -9.58 24.69 -15.93
CA PRO A 161 -8.68 25.85 -15.83
C PRO A 161 -9.36 27.21 -16.03
N TYR A 162 -10.57 27.25 -16.60
CA TYR A 162 -11.23 28.51 -17.01
C TYR A 162 -12.35 28.98 -16.06
N LEU A 163 -12.64 28.26 -14.97
CA LEU A 163 -13.71 28.61 -14.03
C LEU A 163 -13.11 28.96 -12.66
N GLY A 164 -12.60 30.18 -12.50
CA GLY A 164 -11.82 30.60 -11.32
C GLY A 164 -12.46 30.29 -9.96
N VAL A 165 -13.78 30.52 -9.81
CA VAL A 165 -14.51 30.21 -8.56
C VAL A 165 -14.60 28.70 -8.32
N LEU A 166 -14.82 27.93 -9.39
CA LEU A 166 -14.95 26.48 -9.30
C LEU A 166 -13.60 25.80 -9.07
N ALA A 167 -12.51 26.36 -9.63
CA ALA A 167 -11.14 25.95 -9.36
C ALA A 167 -10.77 26.16 -7.88
N ALA A 168 -11.06 27.34 -7.31
CA ALA A 168 -10.82 27.60 -5.89
C ALA A 168 -11.60 26.65 -4.96
N ALA A 169 -12.86 26.37 -5.29
CA ALA A 169 -13.67 25.40 -4.54
C ALA A 169 -13.10 23.97 -4.64
N ARG A 170 -12.62 23.56 -5.82
CA ARG A 170 -11.95 22.28 -6.03
C ARG A 170 -10.65 22.19 -5.23
N ASP A 171 -9.82 23.23 -5.26
CA ASP A 171 -8.54 23.21 -4.56
C ASP A 171 -8.72 23.14 -3.05
N TRP A 172 -9.68 23.89 -2.49
CA TRP A 172 -10.04 23.77 -1.08
C TRP A 172 -10.53 22.36 -0.71
N LEU A 173 -11.40 21.78 -1.55
CA LEU A 173 -11.88 20.42 -1.37
C LEU A 173 -10.74 19.39 -1.35
N MET A 174 -9.83 19.48 -2.31
CA MET A 174 -8.69 18.57 -2.43
C MET A 174 -7.73 18.74 -1.25
N ALA A 175 -7.50 19.99 -0.82
CA ALA A 175 -6.57 20.33 0.23
C ALA A 175 -7.08 19.97 1.64
N VAL A 176 -8.39 20.05 1.90
CA VAL A 176 -8.94 19.90 3.27
C VAL A 176 -9.71 18.57 3.44
N PRO A 177 -10.96 18.37 2.96
CA PRO A 177 -11.67 17.11 3.15
C PRO A 177 -10.99 15.88 2.55
N VAL A 178 -10.51 15.98 1.30
CA VAL A 178 -9.95 14.82 0.59
C VAL A 178 -8.62 14.41 1.21
N SER A 179 -7.74 15.38 1.51
CA SER A 179 -6.47 15.10 2.19
C SER A 179 -6.68 14.54 3.61
N ALA A 180 -7.67 15.04 4.36
CA ALA A 180 -8.04 14.51 5.67
C ALA A 180 -8.56 13.07 5.57
N GLY A 181 -9.40 12.78 4.58
CA GLY A 181 -9.88 11.43 4.29
C GLY A 181 -8.74 10.47 3.91
N ALA A 182 -7.83 10.90 3.03
CA ALA A 182 -6.65 10.13 2.65
C ALA A 182 -5.76 9.81 3.86
N ARG A 183 -5.50 10.79 4.73
CA ARG A 183 -4.77 10.59 5.99
C ARG A 183 -5.51 9.62 6.93
N GLY A 184 -6.83 9.74 7.05
CA GLY A 184 -7.66 8.82 7.83
C GLY A 184 -7.57 7.37 7.33
N ILE A 185 -7.59 7.17 6.01
CA ILE A 185 -7.38 5.85 5.39
C ILE A 185 -5.98 5.32 5.70
N LEU A 186 -4.93 6.15 5.54
CA LEU A 186 -3.56 5.74 5.85
C LEU A 186 -3.39 5.33 7.32
N LEU A 187 -3.98 6.09 8.25
CA LEU A 187 -4.00 5.74 9.67
C LEU A 187 -4.76 4.43 9.92
N GLY A 188 -5.90 4.22 9.27
CA GLY A 188 -6.67 2.98 9.34
C GLY A 188 -5.88 1.77 8.83
N ILE A 189 -5.19 1.92 7.69
CA ILE A 189 -4.30 0.88 7.14
C ILE A 189 -3.15 0.58 8.09
N ALA A 190 -2.51 1.61 8.65
CA ALA A 190 -1.43 1.45 9.62
C ALA A 190 -1.90 0.71 10.88
N LEU A 191 -3.08 1.01 11.39
CA LEU A 191 -3.68 0.28 12.51
C LEU A 191 -3.99 -1.17 12.13
N ALA A 192 -4.53 -1.42 10.94
CA ALA A 192 -4.84 -2.76 10.47
C ALA A 192 -3.59 -3.64 10.30
N THR A 193 -2.48 -3.08 9.79
CA THR A 193 -1.20 -3.80 9.68
C THR A 193 -0.59 -4.08 11.04
N ILE A 194 -0.65 -3.14 12.00
CA ILE A 194 -0.23 -3.38 13.39
C ILE A 194 -1.05 -4.51 14.01
N VAL A 195 -2.39 -4.47 13.90
CA VAL A 195 -3.26 -5.51 14.45
C VAL A 195 -2.95 -6.88 13.86
N THR A 196 -2.75 -6.95 12.55
CA THR A 196 -2.40 -8.21 11.87
C THR A 196 -1.04 -8.71 12.33
N GLY A 197 -0.02 -7.84 12.41
CA GLY A 197 1.31 -8.18 12.91
C GLY A 197 1.27 -8.70 14.35
N VAL A 198 0.52 -8.05 15.23
CA VAL A 198 0.33 -8.47 16.62
C VAL A 198 -0.36 -9.84 16.71
N ARG A 199 -1.42 -10.07 15.92
CA ARG A 199 -2.11 -11.39 15.91
C ARG A 199 -1.18 -12.52 15.49
N VAL A 200 -0.29 -12.27 14.54
CA VAL A 200 0.75 -13.22 14.12
C VAL A 200 1.77 -13.45 15.24
N LEU A 201 2.28 -12.39 15.88
CA LEU A 201 3.26 -12.50 16.98
C LEU A 201 2.71 -13.25 18.21
N ILE A 202 1.42 -13.07 18.53
CA ILE A 202 0.75 -13.79 19.62
C ILE A 202 0.43 -15.25 19.23
N GLY A 203 0.56 -15.59 17.95
CA GLY A 203 0.25 -16.92 17.41
C GLY A 203 -1.25 -17.22 17.37
N GLN A 204 -2.09 -16.18 17.33
CA GLN A 204 -3.54 -16.34 17.11
C GLN A 204 -3.80 -16.71 15.64
N ASP A 205 -3.18 -15.99 14.72
CA ASP A 205 -3.18 -16.32 13.30
C ASP A 205 -2.03 -17.30 13.04
N ARG A 206 -2.34 -18.61 13.08
CA ARG A 206 -1.37 -19.66 12.76
C ARG A 206 -1.11 -19.64 11.26
N SER A 207 0.10 -19.24 10.85
CA SER A 207 0.40 -19.02 9.43
C SER A 207 0.44 -20.30 8.57
N TYR A 208 0.48 -21.50 9.18
CA TYR A 208 0.35 -22.77 8.47
C TYR A 208 -0.37 -23.81 9.33
N ARG A 209 -1.60 -24.15 8.92
CA ARG A 209 -2.27 -25.43 9.25
C ARG A 209 -2.85 -25.98 7.95
N GLU A 210 -1.98 -26.62 7.18
CA GLU A 210 -2.28 -27.90 6.54
C GLU A 210 -1.25 -28.90 7.06
#